data_AF-A0A960Y343-F1
#
_entry.id   AF-A0A960Y343-F1
#
_cell.length_a   1.000
_cell.length_b   1.000
_cell.length_c   1.000
_cell.angle_alpha   90.00
_cell.angle_beta   90.00
_cell.angle_gamma   90.00
#
_symmetry.space_group_name_H-M   'P 1'
#
loop_
_entity.id
_entity.type
_entity.pdbx_description
1 polymer ?
#
loop_
_entity_poly.entity_id
_entity_poly.type
_entity_poly.pdbx_seq_one_letter_code
_entity_poly.pdbx_strand_id
1 'polypeptide(L)'
;RGRLNLLVNSMGKNPADLFDEFEGKTFNKYGSGDVKYHQGYSSNVMTAGGELHLALAFNPSHLEIVSPVVEGSVRARQVRRADIGGKSVIPVIVHGDAAFAGQGVVMETFQMSQTRGYTVGGTIHLIINNQVGFTTSKREDARSTEYCTDVAKMVQAPIFHVNGDDPEAVLFITQLALDFRLQFKKDVVIDLMCYRRR
;
A
#
# COMPACT_ATOMS: atom_id res chain seq x y z
N ARG A 1 2.24 -8.34 0.17
CA ARG A 1 3.14 -9.30 0.89
C ARG A 1 3.36 -8.77 2.31
N GLY A 2 3.74 -9.60 3.30
CA GLY A 2 4.06 -9.11 4.66
C GLY A 2 2.86 -8.70 5.53
N ARG A 3 1.63 -9.00 5.10
CA ARG A 3 0.39 -8.49 5.73
C ARG A 3 0.27 -8.82 7.23
N LEU A 4 0.57 -10.06 7.62
CA LEU A 4 0.44 -10.47 9.03
C LEU A 4 1.44 -9.74 9.94
N ASN A 5 2.64 -9.47 9.43
CA ASN A 5 3.64 -8.68 10.14
C ASN A 5 3.14 -7.24 10.35
N LEU A 6 2.58 -6.62 9.30
CA LEU A 6 1.98 -5.29 9.40
C LEU A 6 0.82 -5.25 10.42
N LEU A 7 -0.08 -6.24 10.36
CA LEU A 7 -1.22 -6.33 11.28
C LEU A 7 -0.78 -6.35 12.74
N VAL A 8 0.20 -7.18 13.07
CA VAL A 8 0.66 -7.34 14.46
C VAL A 8 1.57 -6.19 14.87
N ASN A 9 2.64 -5.93 14.13
CA ASN A 9 3.72 -5.04 14.57
C ASN A 9 3.46 -3.56 14.29
N SER A 10 2.56 -3.23 13.37
CA SER A 10 2.28 -1.83 13.03
C SER A 10 0.85 -1.42 13.39
N MET A 11 -0.12 -2.31 13.20
CA MET A 11 -1.51 -2.00 13.50
C MET A 11 -1.96 -2.45 14.89
N GLY A 12 -1.17 -3.25 15.62
CA GLY A 12 -1.51 -3.67 16.98
C GLY A 12 -2.59 -4.74 17.06
N LYS A 13 -2.79 -5.54 16.01
CA LYS A 13 -3.64 -6.74 16.09
C LYS A 13 -3.08 -7.68 17.15
N ASN A 14 -3.92 -8.09 18.10
CA ASN A 14 -3.54 -9.03 19.14
C ASN A 14 -3.03 -10.34 18.51
N PRO A 15 -1.78 -10.76 18.80
CA PRO A 15 -1.25 -12.02 18.31
C PRO A 15 -2.11 -13.23 18.68
N ALA A 16 -2.75 -13.22 19.86
CA ALA A 16 -3.63 -14.30 20.30
C ALA A 16 -4.81 -14.50 19.34
N ASP A 17 -5.51 -13.43 18.98
CA ASP A 17 -6.61 -13.46 18.01
C ASP A 17 -6.13 -13.98 16.65
N LEU A 18 -4.90 -13.59 16.24
CA LEU A 18 -4.31 -14.11 15.02
C LEU A 18 -4.04 -15.62 15.12
N PHE A 19 -3.49 -16.11 16.24
CA PHE A 19 -3.28 -17.55 16.43
C PHE A 19 -4.59 -18.34 16.44
N ASP A 20 -5.65 -17.81 17.04
CA ASP A 20 -6.99 -18.41 17.00
C ASP A 20 -7.54 -18.51 15.56
N GLU A 21 -7.29 -17.51 14.71
CA GLU A 21 -7.61 -17.58 13.26
C GLU A 21 -6.83 -18.66 12.53
N PHE A 22 -5.59 -18.94 12.94
CA PHE A 22 -4.79 -20.02 12.37
C PHE A 22 -5.28 -21.40 12.80
N GLU A 23 -5.77 -21.52 14.03
CA GLU A 23 -6.33 -22.76 14.59
C GLU A 23 -7.79 -23.00 14.17
N GLY A 24 -8.40 -22.08 13.40
CA GLY A 24 -9.78 -22.20 12.94
C GLY A 24 -10.81 -21.98 14.05
N LYS A 25 -10.40 -21.38 15.18
CA LYS A 25 -11.26 -21.10 16.34
C LYS A 25 -12.10 -19.84 16.18
N THR A 26 -11.99 -19.15 15.04
CA THR A 26 -12.78 -17.95 14.78
C THR A 26 -14.19 -18.25 14.34
N PHE A 27 -15.15 -17.83 15.18
CA PHE A 27 -16.56 -17.76 14.83
C PHE A 27 -16.82 -16.47 14.04
N ASN A 28 -16.86 -16.56 12.71
CA ASN A 28 -17.50 -15.51 11.91
C ASN A 28 -18.99 -15.50 12.26
N LYS A 29 -19.39 -14.57 13.14
CA LYS A 29 -20.79 -14.40 13.56
C LYS A 29 -21.71 -13.97 12.40
N TYR A 30 -21.15 -13.37 11.35
CA TYR A 30 -21.89 -12.83 10.21
C TYR A 30 -21.16 -13.16 8.89
N GLY A 31 -21.85 -13.83 7.97
CA GLY A 31 -21.34 -14.14 6.63
C GLY A 31 -20.50 -15.42 6.52
N SER A 32 -20.04 -15.73 5.31
CA SER A 32 -19.24 -16.93 4.99
C SER A 32 -17.78 -16.84 5.44
N GLY A 33 -17.32 -15.66 5.86
CA GLY A 33 -15.91 -15.40 6.16
C GLY A 33 -15.04 -15.27 4.90
N ASP A 34 -13.74 -15.07 5.14
CA ASP A 34 -12.67 -15.07 4.13
C ASP A 34 -11.35 -15.50 4.82
N VAL A 35 -10.33 -15.85 4.04
CA VAL A 35 -9.02 -16.25 4.57
C VAL A 35 -8.39 -15.14 5.40
N LYS A 36 -7.67 -15.52 6.46
CA LYS A 36 -7.04 -14.62 7.46
C LYS A 36 -6.22 -13.46 6.90
N TYR A 37 -5.60 -13.65 5.74
CA TYR A 37 -4.79 -12.61 5.07
C TYR A 37 -5.57 -11.73 4.09
N HIS A 38 -6.90 -11.83 4.03
CA HIS A 38 -7.80 -10.87 3.34
C HIS A 38 -8.50 -9.92 4.31
N GLN A 39 -8.52 -10.25 5.60
CA GLN A 39 -9.21 -9.47 6.63
C GLN A 39 -8.60 -8.08 6.76
N GLY A 40 -9.43 -7.06 6.62
CA GLY A 40 -9.09 -5.68 6.96
C GLY A 40 -8.91 -5.52 8.47
N TYR A 41 -8.40 -4.36 8.88
CA TYR A 41 -8.20 -4.08 10.29
C TYR A 41 -8.26 -2.58 10.53
N SER A 42 -8.63 -2.16 11.73
CA SER A 42 -8.60 -0.76 12.11
C SER A 42 -8.13 -0.62 13.54
N SER A 43 -7.27 0.35 13.77
CA SER A 43 -6.70 0.62 15.08
C SER A 43 -6.35 2.10 15.19
N ASN A 44 -6.19 2.55 16.43
CA ASN A 44 -5.58 3.84 16.72
C ASN A 44 -4.18 3.57 17.27
N VAL A 45 -3.19 4.31 16.78
CA VAL A 45 -1.81 4.22 17.26
C VAL A 45 -1.37 5.59 17.78
N MET A 46 -0.63 5.60 18.89
CA MET A 46 -0.10 6.84 19.44
C MET A 46 1.18 7.23 18.70
N THR A 47 1.22 8.47 18.24
CA THR A 47 2.42 9.10 17.66
C THR A 47 2.85 10.29 18.52
N ALA A 48 4.04 10.82 18.29
CA ALA A 48 4.48 12.07 18.94
C ALA A 48 3.54 13.25 18.64
N GLY A 49 2.81 13.22 17.51
CA GLY A 49 1.82 14.23 17.12
C GLY A 49 0.40 13.96 17.62
N GLY A 50 0.19 12.92 18.42
CA GLY A 50 -1.12 12.50 18.92
C GLY A 50 -1.61 11.18 18.32
N GLU A 51 -2.89 10.90 18.52
CA GLU A 51 -3.53 9.67 18.07
C GLU A 51 -3.71 9.67 16.54
N LEU A 52 -3.22 8.61 15.88
CA LEU A 52 -3.38 8.38 14.45
C LEU A 52 -4.30 7.18 14.23
N HIS A 53 -5.39 7.40 13.50
CA HIS A 53 -6.30 6.32 13.09
C HIS A 53 -5.76 5.61 11.84
N LEU A 54 -5.50 4.31 11.95
CA LEU A 54 -5.10 3.44 10.85
C LEU A 54 -6.26 2.53 10.43
N ALA A 55 -6.42 2.39 9.11
CA ALA A 55 -7.41 1.50 8.54
C ALA A 55 -6.80 0.74 7.34
N LEU A 56 -6.75 -0.57 7.45
CA LEU A 56 -6.33 -1.49 6.40
C LEU A 56 -7.56 -2.03 5.69
N ALA A 57 -7.62 -1.82 4.38
CA ALA A 57 -8.71 -2.31 3.56
C ALA A 57 -8.75 -3.86 3.51
N PHE A 58 -9.95 -4.38 3.38
CA PHE A 58 -10.17 -5.75 2.91
C PHE A 58 -9.71 -5.85 1.46
N ASN A 59 -9.21 -7.02 1.06
CA ASN A 59 -8.85 -7.27 -0.33
C ASN A 59 -9.13 -8.73 -0.70
N PRO A 60 -9.60 -9.01 -1.91
CA PRO A 60 -9.63 -10.37 -2.44
C PRO A 60 -8.22 -10.84 -2.82
N SER A 61 -8.12 -12.09 -3.32
CA SER A 61 -6.89 -12.62 -3.91
C SER A 61 -6.43 -11.90 -5.19
N HIS A 62 -7.36 -11.23 -5.89
CA HIS A 62 -7.06 -10.47 -7.11
C HIS A 62 -6.19 -9.27 -6.72
N LEU A 63 -4.92 -9.31 -7.14
CA LEU A 63 -3.94 -8.28 -6.78
C LEU A 63 -4.31 -6.94 -7.41
N GLU A 64 -3.81 -5.86 -6.81
CA GLU A 64 -3.96 -4.46 -7.26
C GLU A 64 -5.38 -3.88 -7.28
N ILE A 65 -6.44 -4.68 -7.36
CA ILE A 65 -7.83 -4.18 -7.44
C ILE A 65 -8.28 -3.43 -6.18
N VAL A 66 -7.59 -3.64 -5.06
CA VAL A 66 -7.85 -2.91 -3.81
C VAL A 66 -7.37 -1.45 -3.88
N SER A 67 -6.44 -1.13 -4.78
CA SER A 67 -5.87 0.23 -4.92
C SER A 67 -6.96 1.29 -5.15
N PRO A 68 -7.80 1.22 -6.20
CA PRO A 68 -8.87 2.20 -6.39
C PRO A 68 -9.93 2.18 -5.28
N VAL A 69 -10.11 1.05 -4.58
CA VAL A 69 -11.03 0.95 -3.43
C VAL A 69 -10.49 1.77 -2.25
N VAL A 70 -9.19 1.73 -2.00
CA VAL A 70 -8.52 2.56 -0.98
C VAL A 70 -8.63 4.04 -1.33
N GLU A 71 -8.37 4.40 -2.60
CA GLU A 71 -8.54 5.78 -3.09
C GLU A 71 -9.95 6.32 -2.83
N GLY A 72 -10.98 5.54 -3.20
CA GLY A 72 -12.38 5.90 -2.93
C GLY A 72 -12.69 6.02 -1.44
N SER A 73 -12.15 5.11 -0.61
CA SER A 73 -12.30 5.14 0.84
C SER A 73 -11.68 6.40 1.46
N VAL A 74 -10.47 6.77 1.01
CA VAL A 74 -9.80 8.01 1.44
C VAL A 74 -10.58 9.23 0.98
N ARG A 75 -11.02 9.26 -0.28
CA ARG A 75 -11.84 10.36 -0.81
C ARG A 75 -13.10 10.57 0.02
N ALA A 76 -13.81 9.50 0.38
CA ALA A 76 -14.99 9.57 1.24
C ALA A 76 -14.67 10.15 2.63
N ARG A 77 -13.54 9.74 3.24
CA ARG A 77 -13.07 10.28 4.53
C ARG A 77 -12.67 11.76 4.42
N GLN A 78 -12.01 12.16 3.33
CA GLN A 78 -11.65 13.56 3.07
C GLN A 78 -12.89 14.44 2.97
N VAL A 79 -13.90 14.00 2.20
CA VAL A 79 -15.19 14.71 2.10
C VAL A 79 -15.83 14.85 3.48
N ARG A 80 -15.91 13.76 4.24
CA ARG A 80 -16.50 13.76 5.60
C ARG A 80 -15.77 14.69 6.56
N ARG A 81 -14.44 14.85 6.41
CA ARG A 81 -13.60 15.68 7.27
C ARG A 81 -13.36 17.09 6.71
N ALA A 82 -13.98 17.45 5.60
CA ALA A 82 -13.70 18.68 4.85
C ALA A 82 -12.20 18.88 4.53
N ASP A 83 -11.46 17.78 4.33
CA ASP A 83 -10.02 17.77 4.04
C ASP A 83 -9.76 17.82 2.53
N ILE A 84 -10.21 18.92 1.91
CA ILE A 84 -10.05 19.15 0.48
C ILE A 84 -8.56 19.43 0.21
N GLY A 85 -7.85 18.46 -0.37
CA GLY A 85 -6.39 18.50 -0.58
C GLY A 85 -5.62 17.47 0.24
N GLY A 86 -6.30 16.66 1.04
CA GLY A 86 -5.76 15.44 1.64
C GLY A 86 -4.61 15.65 2.60
N LYS A 87 -4.64 16.69 3.44
CA LYS A 87 -3.58 16.95 4.43
C LYS A 87 -3.65 15.98 5.61
N SER A 88 -4.84 15.56 6.01
CA SER A 88 -5.10 14.76 7.22
C SER A 88 -5.45 13.30 6.95
N VAL A 89 -5.95 12.99 5.76
CA VAL A 89 -6.25 11.61 5.33
C VAL A 89 -5.35 11.25 4.15
N ILE A 90 -4.42 10.33 4.40
CA ILE A 90 -3.37 9.95 3.47
C ILE A 90 -3.54 8.47 3.09
N PRO A 91 -3.63 8.13 1.80
CA PRO A 91 -3.57 6.75 1.34
C PRO A 91 -2.12 6.26 1.30
N VAL A 92 -1.92 5.02 1.70
CA VAL A 92 -0.68 4.26 1.49
C VAL A 92 -1.07 2.95 0.83
N ILE A 93 -0.47 2.65 -0.32
CA ILE A 93 -0.77 1.42 -1.07
C ILE A 93 0.51 0.59 -1.19
N VAL A 94 0.41 -0.69 -0.81
CA VAL A 94 1.54 -1.63 -0.83
C VAL A 94 1.35 -2.62 -1.96
N HIS A 95 2.31 -2.64 -2.87
CA HIS A 95 2.26 -3.42 -4.10
C HIS A 95 3.30 -4.56 -4.09
N GLY A 96 3.08 -5.57 -4.93
CA GLY A 96 4.14 -6.50 -5.33
C GLY A 96 4.73 -6.08 -6.67
N ASP A 97 6.03 -6.24 -6.88
CA ASP A 97 6.75 -5.81 -8.09
C ASP A 97 6.12 -6.30 -9.40
N ALA A 98 5.86 -7.60 -9.52
CA ALA A 98 5.27 -8.18 -10.73
C ALA A 98 3.83 -7.70 -10.97
N ALA A 99 3.03 -7.58 -9.90
CA ALA A 99 1.64 -7.16 -10.02
C ALA A 99 1.52 -5.66 -10.35
N PHE A 100 2.40 -4.83 -9.78
CA PHE A 100 2.47 -3.39 -10.05
C PHE A 100 2.75 -3.10 -11.53
N ALA A 101 3.66 -3.85 -12.13
CA ALA A 101 3.99 -3.72 -13.55
C ALA A 101 2.95 -4.37 -14.48
N GLY A 102 2.26 -5.42 -14.04
CA GLY A 102 1.45 -6.28 -14.91
C GLY A 102 -0.06 -6.04 -14.87
N GLN A 103 -0.61 -5.41 -13.83
CA GLN A 103 -2.06 -5.21 -13.70
C GLN A 103 -2.49 -3.82 -14.18
N GLY A 104 -3.36 -3.77 -15.18
CA GLY A 104 -3.83 -2.52 -15.80
C GLY A 104 -4.56 -1.57 -14.84
N VAL A 105 -5.16 -2.09 -13.76
CA VAL A 105 -5.82 -1.26 -12.74
C VAL A 105 -4.85 -0.28 -12.05
N VAL A 106 -3.56 -0.59 -12.00
CA VAL A 106 -2.52 0.32 -11.47
C VAL A 106 -2.42 1.56 -12.35
N MET A 107 -2.33 1.38 -13.67
CA MET A 107 -2.31 2.46 -14.66
C MET A 107 -3.58 3.31 -14.59
N GLU A 108 -4.76 2.67 -14.52
CA GLU A 108 -6.04 3.37 -14.39
C GLU A 108 -6.10 4.20 -13.10
N THR A 109 -5.60 3.67 -11.99
CA THR A 109 -5.56 4.37 -10.70
C THR A 109 -4.63 5.59 -10.76
N PHE A 110 -3.45 5.47 -11.38
CA PHE A 110 -2.55 6.61 -11.59
C PHE A 110 -3.20 7.68 -12.46
N GLN A 111 -3.91 7.33 -13.54
CA GLN A 111 -4.63 8.31 -14.36
C GLN A 111 -5.67 9.10 -13.57
N MET A 112 -6.30 8.48 -12.57
CA MET A 112 -7.27 9.16 -11.71
C MET A 112 -6.64 10.06 -10.65
N SER A 113 -5.37 9.84 -10.27
CA SER A 113 -4.69 10.48 -9.13
C SER A 113 -4.78 12.01 -9.08
N GLN A 114 -4.82 12.68 -10.24
CA GLN A 114 -4.88 14.14 -10.37
C GLN A 114 -6.19 14.68 -10.96
N THR A 115 -7.13 13.80 -11.29
CA THR A 115 -8.43 14.22 -11.83
C THR A 115 -9.31 14.81 -10.73
N ARG A 116 -9.98 15.94 -11.01
CA ARG A 116 -10.74 16.74 -10.01
C ARG A 116 -11.70 15.93 -9.14
N GLY A 117 -12.37 14.93 -9.74
CA GLY A 117 -13.37 14.11 -9.05
C GLY A 117 -12.79 13.06 -8.12
N TYR A 118 -11.60 12.54 -8.46
CA TYR A 118 -11.04 11.34 -7.86
C TYR A 118 -9.78 11.61 -7.02
N THR A 119 -9.10 12.74 -7.24
CA THR A 119 -7.86 13.05 -6.52
C THR A 119 -8.05 13.09 -5.01
N VAL A 120 -7.05 12.56 -4.31
CA VAL A 120 -6.94 12.58 -2.85
C VAL A 120 -5.70 13.35 -2.37
N GLY A 121 -5.10 14.15 -3.25
CA GLY A 121 -3.87 14.90 -2.95
C GLY A 121 -2.62 14.05 -2.94
N GLY A 122 -2.58 13.02 -3.80
CA GLY A 122 -1.43 12.14 -3.98
C GLY A 122 -1.41 10.94 -3.03
N THR A 123 -0.85 9.82 -3.53
CA THR A 123 -0.70 8.55 -2.81
C THR A 123 0.75 8.16 -2.63
N ILE A 124 1.07 7.57 -1.46
CA ILE A 124 2.38 6.96 -1.22
C ILE A 124 2.29 5.49 -1.62
N HIS A 125 3.01 5.14 -2.68
CA HIS A 125 3.09 3.77 -3.20
C HIS A 125 4.37 3.11 -2.69
N LEU A 126 4.24 2.03 -1.93
CA LEU A 126 5.36 1.21 -1.48
C LEU A 126 5.37 -0.10 -2.27
N ILE A 127 6.41 -0.31 -3.07
CA ILE A 127 6.56 -1.52 -3.86
C ILE A 127 7.51 -2.44 -3.09
N ILE A 128 7.02 -3.61 -2.71
CA ILE A 128 7.85 -4.66 -2.12
C ILE A 128 8.53 -5.43 -3.26
N ASN A 129 9.63 -4.87 -3.75
CA ASN A 129 10.36 -5.41 -4.88
C ASN A 129 11.32 -6.51 -4.44
N ASN A 130 10.76 -7.69 -4.30
CA ASN A 130 11.48 -8.90 -3.90
C ASN A 130 12.09 -9.64 -5.10
N GLN A 131 12.02 -9.03 -6.30
CA GLN A 131 12.62 -9.49 -7.55
C GLN A 131 12.05 -10.82 -8.09
N VAL A 132 10.86 -11.23 -7.64
CA VAL A 132 10.21 -12.46 -8.08
C VAL A 132 8.68 -12.42 -8.02
N GLY A 133 8.04 -12.57 -9.17
CA GLY A 133 6.61 -12.81 -9.32
C GLY A 133 6.28 -14.30 -9.29
N PHE A 134 5.96 -14.85 -8.11
CA PHE A 134 5.73 -16.30 -7.93
C PHE A 134 6.92 -17.15 -8.40
N THR A 135 6.89 -17.70 -9.62
CA THR A 135 7.97 -18.47 -10.29
C THR A 135 8.76 -17.65 -11.31
N THR A 136 8.30 -16.45 -11.64
CA THR A 136 8.90 -15.60 -12.67
C THR A 136 9.88 -14.61 -12.03
N SER A 137 11.17 -14.78 -12.30
CA SER A 137 12.25 -13.89 -11.81
C SER A 137 12.99 -13.16 -12.93
N LYS A 138 12.98 -13.70 -14.15
CA LYS A 138 13.59 -13.03 -15.31
C LYS A 138 12.78 -11.79 -15.64
N ARG A 139 13.47 -10.65 -15.74
CA ARG A 139 12.85 -9.35 -16.05
C ARG A 139 12.03 -9.39 -17.34
N GLU A 140 12.61 -9.97 -18.38
CA GLU A 140 12.02 -10.09 -19.73
C GLU A 140 10.68 -10.84 -19.74
N ASP A 141 10.48 -11.76 -18.79
CA ASP A 141 9.24 -12.53 -18.63
C ASP A 141 8.21 -11.79 -17.76
N ALA A 142 8.64 -10.85 -16.93
CA ALA A 142 7.79 -10.16 -15.95
C ALA A 142 7.31 -8.78 -16.42
N ARG A 143 8.11 -8.08 -17.23
CA ARG A 143 7.83 -6.70 -17.68
C ARG A 143 8.67 -6.31 -18.90
N SER A 144 8.19 -5.29 -19.62
CA SER A 144 8.86 -4.76 -20.82
C SER A 144 9.77 -3.55 -20.54
N THR A 145 9.96 -3.17 -19.28
CA THR A 145 10.73 -1.99 -18.86
C THR A 145 11.83 -2.38 -17.88
N GLU A 146 12.73 -1.45 -17.58
CA GLU A 146 13.86 -1.68 -16.67
C GLU A 146 13.35 -1.94 -15.24
N TYR A 147 12.58 -1.00 -14.70
CA TYR A 147 12.08 -1.05 -13.33
C TYR A 147 10.60 -1.44 -13.31
N CYS A 148 10.19 -2.19 -12.28
CA CYS A 148 8.77 -2.50 -12.08
C CYS A 148 7.94 -1.22 -11.88
N THR A 149 8.57 -0.15 -11.42
CA THR A 149 7.96 1.14 -11.10
C THR A 149 7.78 2.08 -12.29
N ASP A 150 8.24 1.71 -13.48
CA ASP A 150 8.21 2.58 -14.66
C ASP A 150 6.80 3.02 -15.07
N VAL A 151 5.75 2.26 -14.69
CA VAL A 151 4.35 2.68 -14.89
C VAL A 151 4.06 4.04 -14.26
N ALA A 152 4.68 4.39 -13.13
CA ALA A 152 4.44 5.66 -12.44
C ALA A 152 4.98 6.88 -13.21
N LYS A 153 5.89 6.68 -14.17
CA LYS A 153 6.41 7.75 -15.04
C LYS A 153 5.32 8.39 -15.90
N MET A 154 4.22 7.68 -16.15
CA MET A 154 3.10 8.18 -16.94
C MET A 154 2.45 9.45 -16.36
N VAL A 155 2.52 9.63 -15.03
CA VAL A 155 2.04 10.83 -14.31
C VAL A 155 3.16 11.69 -13.75
N GLN A 156 4.41 11.41 -14.17
CA GLN A 156 5.62 12.12 -13.70
C GLN A 156 5.78 12.05 -12.16
N ALA A 157 5.34 10.95 -11.54
CA ALA A 157 5.56 10.73 -10.11
C ALA A 157 7.05 10.44 -9.84
N PRO A 158 7.66 11.03 -8.80
CA PRO A 158 9.02 10.66 -8.40
C PRO A 158 9.06 9.21 -7.92
N ILE A 159 10.17 8.54 -8.26
CA ILE A 159 10.45 7.16 -7.89
C ILE A 159 11.75 7.16 -7.10
N PHE A 160 11.70 6.66 -5.87
CA PHE A 160 12.87 6.46 -5.02
C PHE A 160 13.18 4.97 -4.92
N HIS A 161 14.32 4.56 -5.48
CA HIS A 161 14.83 3.21 -5.31
C HIS A 161 15.70 3.15 -4.05
N VAL A 162 15.40 2.21 -3.15
CA VAL A 162 16.11 2.08 -1.88
C VAL A 162 16.41 0.62 -1.58
N ASN A 163 17.62 0.35 -1.09
CA ASN A 163 18.02 -0.98 -0.67
C ASN A 163 17.39 -1.31 0.69
N GLY A 164 16.62 -2.39 0.74
CA GLY A 164 15.98 -2.87 1.97
C GLY A 164 16.94 -3.41 3.03
N ASP A 165 18.21 -3.65 2.67
CA ASP A 165 19.27 -4.00 3.62
C ASP A 165 19.83 -2.77 4.38
N ASP A 166 19.44 -1.54 3.98
CA ASP A 166 19.78 -0.29 4.66
C ASP A 166 18.52 0.38 5.25
N PRO A 167 18.14 0.05 6.50
CA PRO A 167 16.93 0.57 7.12
C PRO A 167 16.99 2.09 7.40
N GLU A 168 18.17 2.68 7.55
CA GLU A 168 18.31 4.13 7.75
C GLU A 168 17.99 4.88 6.45
N ALA A 169 18.47 4.37 5.31
CA ALA A 169 18.09 4.90 4.00
C ALA A 169 16.59 4.74 3.73
N VAL A 170 15.99 3.60 4.10
CA VAL A 170 14.54 3.38 3.98
C VAL A 170 13.75 4.39 4.80
N LEU A 171 14.18 4.68 6.03
CA LEU A 171 13.56 5.70 6.87
C LEU A 171 13.65 7.09 6.22
N PHE A 172 14.85 7.47 5.76
CA PHE A 172 15.08 8.75 5.09
C PHE A 172 14.21 8.93 3.84
N ILE A 173 14.16 7.92 2.97
CA ILE A 173 13.34 7.95 1.76
C ILE A 173 11.84 7.99 2.08
N THR A 174 11.40 7.31 3.13
CA THR A 174 10.01 7.35 3.59
C THR A 174 9.62 8.77 4.03
N GLN A 175 10.49 9.44 4.80
CA GLN A 175 10.27 10.83 5.21
C GLN A 175 10.24 11.77 4.00
N LEU A 176 11.19 11.64 3.09
CA LEU A 176 11.25 12.44 1.86
C LEU A 176 10.01 12.26 0.98
N ALA A 177 9.52 11.02 0.84
CA ALA A 177 8.31 10.73 0.10
C ALA A 177 7.07 11.36 0.74
N LEU A 178 6.94 11.27 2.07
CA LEU A 178 5.87 11.93 2.81
C LEU A 178 5.91 13.45 2.63
N ASP A 179 7.09 14.05 2.77
CA ASP A 179 7.29 15.50 2.60
C ASP A 179 6.95 15.95 1.18
N PHE A 180 7.41 15.20 0.16
CA PHE A 180 7.05 15.45 -1.24
C PHE A 180 5.53 15.42 -1.44
N ARG A 181 4.87 14.36 -0.96
CA ARG A 181 3.42 14.21 -1.11
C ARG A 181 2.67 15.31 -0.37
N LEU A 182 3.10 15.70 0.83
CA LEU A 182 2.50 16.78 1.59
C LEU A 182 2.65 18.15 0.90
N GLN A 183 3.82 18.42 0.32
CA GLN A 183 4.15 19.67 -0.35
C GLN A 183 3.48 19.79 -1.72
N PHE A 184 3.58 18.76 -2.56
CA PHE A 184 3.20 18.82 -3.97
C PHE A 184 1.86 18.18 -4.30
N LYS A 185 1.25 17.42 -3.36
CA LYS A 185 -0.06 16.78 -3.52
C LYS A 185 -0.15 15.84 -4.72
N LYS A 186 0.96 15.14 -5.00
CA LYS A 186 1.13 14.18 -6.08
C LYS A 186 1.57 12.82 -5.55
N ASP A 187 1.30 11.80 -6.35
CA ASP A 187 1.75 10.44 -6.06
C ASP A 187 3.28 10.38 -5.98
N VAL A 188 3.78 9.49 -5.14
CA VAL A 188 5.20 9.22 -4.94
C VAL A 188 5.40 7.73 -4.76
N VAL A 189 6.48 7.21 -5.34
CA VAL A 189 6.78 5.78 -5.39
C VAL A 189 8.07 5.49 -4.64
N ILE A 190 8.00 4.53 -3.71
CA ILE A 190 9.16 3.94 -3.04
C ILE A 190 9.32 2.51 -3.56
N ASP A 191 10.40 2.28 -4.31
CA ASP A 191 10.81 0.94 -4.76
C ASP A 191 11.77 0.34 -3.72
N LEU A 192 11.20 -0.48 -2.82
CA LEU A 192 11.97 -1.16 -1.78
C LEU A 192 12.57 -2.45 -2.36
N MET A 193 13.82 -2.35 -2.79
CA MET A 193 14.60 -3.46 -3.32
C MET A 193 14.94 -4.43 -2.18
N CYS A 194 14.41 -5.63 -2.24
CA CYS A 194 14.59 -6.65 -1.20
C CYS A 194 14.65 -8.05 -1.84
N TYR A 195 14.54 -9.09 -1.03
CA TYR A 195 14.53 -10.48 -1.49
C TYR A 195 13.44 -11.30 -0.80
N ARG A 196 13.04 -12.41 -1.42
CA ARG A 196 12.09 -13.37 -0.85
C ARG A 196 12.85 -14.56 -0.27
N ARG A 197 12.97 -14.63 1.07
CA ARG A 197 13.71 -15.71 1.75
C ARG A 197 13.05 -17.10 1.60
N ARG A 198 11.71 -17.14 1.57
CA ARG A 198 10.89 -18.35 1.42
C ARG A 198 9.72 -18.05 0.50
#